data_AF-A0A382VMB6-F1
#
_entry.id   AF-A0A382VMB6-F1
#
_cell.length_a   1.000
_cell.length_b   1.000
_cell.length_c   1.000
_cell.angle_alpha   90.00
_cell.angle_beta   90.00
_cell.angle_gamma   90.00
#
_symmetry.space_group_name_H-M   'P 1'
#
loop_
_entity.id
_entity.type
_entity.pdbx_description
1 polymer ?
#
loop_
_entity_poly.entity_id
_entity_poly.type
_entity_poly.pdbx_seq_one_letter_code
_entity_poly.pdbx_strand_id
1 'polypeptide(L)'
;MATLPELARGHAALDEARVEHLQDLASVWGLLADLSFADLLLYAREPAGSDRALVLLGHMRPTTGTTLYRADLVGQVFEPRRRPLIVEAFEADEAVEGTVDVGSDRSVHITAVPVRRHDETIAVLARERLQSE
;
A
#
# COMPACT_ATOMS: atom_id res chain seq x y z
N MET A 1 -13.47 9.47 9.79
CA MET A 1 -12.41 8.68 9.11
C MET A 1 -12.95 7.28 8.93
N ALA A 2 -12.83 6.73 7.73
CA ALA A 2 -13.14 5.33 7.51
C ALA A 2 -12.01 4.45 8.07
N THR A 3 -12.38 3.35 8.71
CA THR A 3 -11.46 2.37 9.26
C THR A 3 -11.01 1.37 8.17
N LEU A 4 -9.88 0.69 8.39
CA LEU A 4 -9.40 -0.36 7.48
C LEU A 4 -10.50 -1.39 7.16
N PRO A 5 -11.25 -1.95 8.14
CA PRO A 5 -12.32 -2.91 7.85
C PRO A 5 -13.47 -2.33 7.00
N GLU A 6 -13.84 -1.07 7.20
CA GLU A 6 -14.89 -0.42 6.42
C GLU A 6 -14.44 -0.25 4.95
N LEU A 7 -13.20 0.20 4.73
CA LEU A 7 -12.64 0.39 3.39
C LEU A 7 -12.41 -0.95 2.67
N ALA A 8 -11.87 -1.94 3.37
CA ALA A 8 -11.58 -3.27 2.82
C ALA A 8 -12.86 -3.98 2.35
N ARG A 9 -13.93 -3.94 3.15
CA ARG A 9 -15.23 -4.52 2.78
C ARG A 9 -15.92 -3.68 1.70
N GLY A 10 -15.91 -2.35 1.83
CA GLY A 10 -16.64 -1.45 0.95
C GLY A 10 -16.07 -1.35 -0.47
N HIS A 11 -14.75 -1.42 -0.63
CA HIS A 11 -14.09 -1.24 -1.92
C HIS A 11 -13.51 -2.54 -2.49
N ALA A 12 -12.92 -3.40 -1.66
CA ALA A 12 -12.22 -4.61 -2.11
C ALA A 12 -13.03 -5.90 -1.89
N ALA A 13 -14.23 -5.81 -1.31
CA ALA A 13 -15.08 -6.96 -0.98
C ALA A 13 -14.35 -8.07 -0.21
N LEU A 14 -13.37 -7.71 0.63
CA LEU A 14 -12.63 -8.67 1.45
C LEU A 14 -13.53 -9.25 2.54
N ASP A 15 -13.43 -10.56 2.77
CA ASP A 15 -14.13 -11.24 3.85
C ASP A 15 -13.49 -10.97 5.22
N GLU A 16 -14.15 -11.43 6.28
CA GLU A 16 -13.70 -11.22 7.67
C GLU A 16 -12.26 -11.69 7.90
N ALA A 17 -11.92 -12.88 7.40
CA ALA A 17 -10.63 -13.50 7.67
C ALA A 17 -9.49 -12.81 6.91
N ARG A 18 -9.76 -12.25 5.73
CA ARG A 18 -8.81 -11.40 5.00
C ARG A 18 -8.65 -10.04 5.67
N VAL A 19 -9.73 -9.45 6.17
CA VAL A 19 -9.69 -8.19 6.92
C VAL A 19 -8.88 -8.34 8.21
N GLU A 20 -9.12 -9.39 9.00
CA GLU A 20 -8.38 -9.68 10.23
C GLU A 20 -6.88 -9.81 9.95
N HIS A 21 -6.50 -10.52 8.89
CA HIS A 21 -5.10 -10.65 8.49
C HIS A 21 -4.41 -9.30 8.19
N LEU A 22 -5.13 -8.37 7.55
CA LEU A 22 -4.62 -7.02 7.30
C LEU A 22 -4.56 -6.16 8.58
N GLN A 23 -5.48 -6.36 9.51
CA GLN A 23 -5.45 -5.69 10.81
C GLN A 23 -4.28 -6.18 11.68
N ASP A 24 -3.98 -7.48 11.66
CA ASP A 24 -2.82 -8.05 12.33
C ASP A 24 -1.53 -7.43 11.81
N LEU A 25 -1.37 -7.32 10.49
CA LEU A 25 -0.24 -6.61 9.87
C LEU A 25 -0.19 -5.14 10.33
N ALA A 26 -1.33 -4.44 10.27
CA ALA A 26 -1.41 -3.04 10.66
C ALA A 26 -1.11 -2.79 12.15
N SER A 27 -1.28 -3.81 13.01
CA SER A 27 -0.97 -3.70 14.43
C SER A 27 0.54 -3.64 14.73
N VAL A 28 1.39 -4.15 13.83
CA VAL A 28 2.84 -4.28 14.05
C VAL A 28 3.71 -3.50 13.06
N TRP A 29 3.14 -2.98 11.97
CA TRP A 29 3.90 -2.36 10.88
C TRP A 29 4.63 -1.06 11.24
N GLY A 30 4.43 -0.49 12.43
CA GLY A 30 5.18 0.67 12.92
C GLY A 30 6.67 0.37 12.99
N LEU A 31 7.03 -0.81 13.52
CA LEU A 31 8.41 -1.28 13.56
C LEU A 31 8.99 -1.46 12.15
N LEU A 32 8.18 -1.95 11.20
CA LEU A 32 8.59 -2.10 9.79
C LEU A 32 8.87 -0.74 9.14
N ALA A 33 8.03 0.26 9.39
CA ALA A 33 8.23 1.62 8.89
C ALA A 33 9.54 2.21 9.45
N ASP A 34 9.76 2.05 10.76
CA ASP A 34 10.93 2.59 11.45
C ASP A 34 12.26 1.93 11.01
N LEU A 35 12.29 0.60 10.92
CA LEU A 35 13.48 -0.14 10.45
C LEU A 35 13.79 0.12 8.98
N SER A 36 12.78 0.49 8.19
CA SER A 36 12.92 0.70 6.76
C SER A 36 13.11 2.17 6.36
N PHE A 37 12.99 3.08 7.34
CA PHE A 37 13.05 4.55 7.17
C PHE A 37 12.11 5.05 6.08
N ALA A 38 10.91 4.48 6.00
CA ALA A 38 10.00 4.67 4.87
C ALA A 38 8.54 4.77 5.32
N ASP A 39 7.74 5.47 4.52
CA ASP A 39 6.29 5.38 4.63
C ASP A 39 5.83 4.01 4.14
N LEU A 40 4.89 3.40 4.87
CA LEU A 40 4.22 2.18 4.43
C LEU A 40 2.77 2.49 4.09
N LEU A 41 2.37 2.12 2.88
CA LEU A 41 1.04 2.34 2.32
C LEU A 41 0.42 0.99 1.98
N LEU A 42 -0.76 0.68 2.53
CA LEU A 42 -1.44 -0.58 2.27
C LEU A 42 -2.57 -0.36 1.27
N TYR A 43 -2.42 -0.96 0.10
CA TYR A 43 -3.39 -0.91 -0.98
C TYR A 43 -4.22 -2.17 -1.02
N ALA A 44 -5.54 -2.03 -1.17
CA ALA A 44 -6.39 -3.08 -1.70
C ALA A 44 -6.85 -2.73 -3.11
N ARG A 45 -7.30 -3.75 -3.84
CA ARG A 45 -7.78 -3.61 -5.20
C ARG A 45 -9.25 -3.99 -5.26
N GLU A 46 -10.02 -3.25 -6.04
CA GLU A 46 -11.41 -3.61 -6.30
C GLU A 46 -11.52 -5.01 -6.95
N PRO A 47 -12.65 -5.71 -6.75
CA PRO A 47 -12.87 -7.04 -7.29
C PRO A 47 -12.71 -7.13 -8.81
N ALA A 48 -12.52 -8.36 -9.29
CA ALA A 48 -12.57 -8.64 -10.72
C ALA A 48 -13.92 -8.26 -11.32
N GLY A 49 -13.90 -7.57 -12.47
CA GLY A 49 -15.10 -7.08 -13.14
C GLY A 49 -15.43 -5.60 -12.89
N SER A 50 -14.72 -4.93 -11.98
CA SER A 50 -14.72 -3.47 -11.83
C SER A 50 -13.57 -2.81 -12.59
N ASP A 51 -13.40 -1.48 -12.46
CA ASP A 51 -12.26 -0.72 -13.00
C ASP A 51 -10.91 -1.08 -12.33
N ARG A 52 -10.90 -2.07 -11.42
CA ARG A 52 -9.74 -2.54 -10.65
C ARG A 52 -9.05 -1.42 -9.89
N ALA A 53 -9.80 -0.40 -9.47
CA ALA A 53 -9.22 0.74 -8.78
C ALA A 53 -8.52 0.31 -7.48
N LEU A 54 -7.52 1.09 -7.08
CA LEU A 54 -6.77 0.84 -5.86
C LEU A 54 -7.27 1.75 -4.76
N VAL A 55 -7.57 1.21 -3.59
CA VAL A 55 -7.93 1.97 -2.40
C VAL A 55 -6.80 1.90 -1.38
N LEU A 56 -6.45 3.04 -0.78
CA LEU A 56 -5.50 3.06 0.32
C LEU A 56 -6.22 2.72 1.63
N LEU A 57 -5.95 1.54 2.18
CA LEU A 57 -6.54 1.05 3.43
C LEU A 57 -5.88 1.63 4.68
N GLY A 58 -4.62 2.01 4.58
CA GLY A 58 -3.86 2.54 5.71
C GLY A 58 -2.51 3.11 5.31
N HIS A 59 -1.98 3.97 6.20
CA HIS A 59 -0.70 4.64 6.03
C HIS A 59 0.04 4.65 7.37
N MET A 60 1.25 4.11 7.40
CA MET A 60 2.17 4.18 8.53
C MET A 60 3.34 5.09 8.17
N ARG A 61 3.60 6.08 9.02
CA ARG A 61 4.72 7.03 8.89
C ARG A 61 5.88 6.60 9.80
N PRO A 62 7.13 6.64 9.34
CA PRO A 62 8.27 6.33 10.19
C PRO A 62 8.44 7.45 11.23
N THR A 63 8.84 7.07 12.44
CA THR A 63 9.32 7.98 13.49
C THR A 63 10.82 8.26 13.36
N THR A 64 11.53 7.42 12.59
CA THR A 64 12.99 7.47 12.37
C THR A 64 13.41 8.21 11.09
N GLY A 65 12.46 8.72 10.30
CA GLY A 65 12.72 9.32 8.99
C GLY A 65 11.73 10.43 8.62
N THR A 66 11.98 11.09 7.48
CA THR A 66 11.06 12.10 6.95
C THR A 66 9.95 11.42 6.16
N THR A 67 8.69 11.67 6.54
CA THR A 67 7.54 11.22 5.75
C THR A 67 7.42 11.97 4.42
N LEU A 68 7.09 11.24 3.36
CA LEU A 68 6.73 11.75 2.05
C LEU A 68 5.36 12.43 2.04
N TYR A 69 4.44 11.98 2.91
CA TYR A 69 3.03 12.32 2.86
C TYR A 69 2.53 12.90 4.18
N ARG A 70 2.41 14.23 4.24
CA ARG A 70 1.84 14.92 5.42
C ARG A 70 0.32 14.82 5.49
N ALA A 71 -0.35 14.79 4.34
CA ALA A 71 -1.79 14.64 4.26
C ALA A 71 -2.23 13.24 4.70
N ASP A 72 -3.45 13.13 5.22
CA ASP A 72 -4.11 11.83 5.37
C ASP A 72 -4.62 11.38 4.00
N LEU A 73 -4.15 10.21 3.57
CA LEU A 73 -4.49 9.62 2.28
C LEU A 73 -5.42 8.41 2.43
N VAL A 74 -5.74 7.99 3.67
CA VAL A 74 -6.53 6.78 3.91
C VAL A 74 -7.93 6.94 3.33
N GLY A 75 -8.39 5.93 2.59
CA GLY A 75 -9.64 5.93 1.85
C GLY A 75 -9.57 6.59 0.47
N GLN A 76 -8.43 7.15 0.07
CA GLN A 76 -8.27 7.63 -1.31
C GLN A 76 -8.29 6.47 -2.30
N VAL A 77 -8.97 6.69 -3.42
CA VAL A 77 -9.05 5.78 -4.55
C VAL A 77 -8.14 6.30 -5.67
N PHE A 78 -7.32 5.40 -6.21
CA PHE A 78 -6.35 5.67 -7.26
C PHE A 78 -6.68 4.84 -8.49
N GLU A 79 -6.59 5.49 -9.66
CA GLU A 79 -6.59 4.78 -10.93
C GLU A 79 -5.35 3.87 -11.02
N PRO A 80 -5.47 2.62 -11.50
CA PRO A 80 -4.35 1.67 -11.57
C PRO A 80 -3.11 2.23 -12.29
N ARG A 81 -3.33 2.98 -13.38
CA ARG A 81 -2.27 3.62 -14.17
C ARG A 81 -1.38 4.60 -13.40
N ARG A 82 -1.86 5.14 -12.27
CA ARG A 82 -1.10 6.07 -11.42
C ARG A 82 -0.18 5.35 -10.44
N ARG A 83 -0.37 4.04 -10.26
CA ARG A 83 0.35 3.20 -9.28
C ARG A 83 0.81 1.89 -9.96
N PRO A 84 1.59 1.97 -11.06
CA PRO A 84 1.90 0.80 -11.88
C PRO A 84 2.62 -0.31 -11.11
N LEU A 85 3.57 0.01 -10.22
CA LEU A 85 4.29 -0.98 -9.41
C LEU A 85 3.37 -1.74 -8.43
N ILE A 86 2.32 -1.07 -7.94
CA ILE A 86 1.33 -1.71 -7.05
C ILE A 86 0.49 -2.70 -7.84
N VAL A 87 0.05 -2.31 -9.04
CA VAL A 87 -0.67 -3.19 -9.97
C VAL A 87 0.19 -4.37 -10.35
N GLU A 88 1.46 -4.14 -10.69
CA GLU A 88 2.40 -5.18 -11.08
C GLU A 88 2.59 -6.21 -9.96
N ALA A 89 2.77 -5.78 -8.71
CA ALA A 89 2.86 -6.69 -7.56
C ALA A 89 1.58 -7.52 -7.37
N PHE A 90 0.39 -6.95 -7.61
CA PHE A 90 -0.87 -7.69 -7.59
C PHE A 90 -1.01 -8.73 -8.72
N GLU A 91 -0.42 -8.48 -9.90
CA GLU A 91 -0.53 -9.36 -11.08
C GLU A 91 0.55 -10.45 -11.09
N ALA A 92 1.79 -10.09 -10.74
CA ALA A 92 2.91 -11.00 -10.70
C ALA A 92 2.85 -11.95 -9.49
N ASP A 93 2.10 -11.54 -8.45
CA ASP A 93 2.19 -12.13 -7.14
C ASP A 93 3.65 -12.32 -6.71
N GLU A 94 4.43 -11.25 -6.82
CA GLU A 94 5.84 -11.15 -6.38
C GLU A 94 6.14 -9.72 -5.92
N ALA A 95 7.22 -9.56 -5.15
CA ALA A 95 7.68 -8.24 -4.77
C ALA A 95 8.31 -7.54 -5.98
N VAL A 96 7.92 -6.28 -6.21
CA VAL A 96 8.42 -5.46 -7.33
C VAL A 96 9.04 -4.19 -6.78
N GLU A 97 10.14 -3.76 -7.37
CA GLU A 97 10.84 -2.52 -6.99
C GLU A 97 10.97 -1.58 -8.18
N GLY A 98 10.91 -0.28 -7.90
CA GLY A 98 11.13 0.74 -8.91
C GLY A 98 11.32 2.12 -8.31
N THR A 99 11.66 3.07 -9.18
CA THR A 99 11.81 4.47 -8.83
C THR A 99 10.84 5.29 -9.67
N VAL A 100 10.15 6.23 -9.02
CA VAL A 100 9.22 7.17 -9.67
C VAL A 100 9.67 8.59 -9.41
N ASP A 101 9.83 9.36 -10.49
CA ASP A 101 10.16 10.78 -10.40
C ASP A 101 8.92 11.59 -10.00
N VAL A 102 9.08 12.43 -8.97
CA VAL A 102 8.05 13.28 -8.40
C VAL A 102 8.46 14.74 -8.51
N GLY A 103 8.16 15.33 -9.66
CA GLY A 103 8.63 16.65 -10.06
C GLY A 103 9.99 16.56 -10.77
N SER A 104 10.77 17.64 -10.73
CA SER A 104 12.07 17.71 -11.40
C SER A 104 13.23 17.12 -10.60
N ASP A 105 13.18 17.22 -9.26
CA ASP A 105 14.39 17.06 -8.43
C ASP A 105 14.24 16.01 -7.32
N ARG A 106 13.20 15.17 -7.39
CA ARG A 106 12.94 14.16 -6.36
C ARG A 106 12.52 12.87 -7.02
N SER A 107 13.13 11.78 -6.59
CA SER A 107 12.73 10.44 -6.98
C SER A 107 12.33 9.66 -5.73
N VAL A 108 11.23 8.93 -5.82
CA VAL A 108 10.72 8.08 -4.75
C VAL A 108 11.02 6.64 -5.13
N HIS A 109 11.77 5.96 -4.27
CA HIS A 109 11.98 4.54 -4.39
C HIS A 109 10.82 3.79 -3.74
N ILE A 110 10.25 2.84 -4.48
CA ILE A 110 9.07 2.09 -4.11
C ILE A 110 9.40 0.60 -4.17
N THR A 111 9.19 -0.09 -3.06
CA THR A 111 9.13 -1.56 -3.01
C THR A 111 7.67 -1.95 -2.76
N ALA A 112 7.02 -2.61 -3.70
CA ALA A 112 5.65 -3.10 -3.60
C ALA A 112 5.67 -4.59 -3.25
N VAL A 113 5.15 -4.95 -2.08
CA VAL A 113 5.18 -6.33 -1.56
C VAL A 113 3.76 -6.87 -1.44
N PRO A 114 3.43 -7.98 -2.12
CA PRO A 114 2.16 -8.68 -1.93
C PRO A 114 1.94 -9.10 -0.48
N VAL A 115 0.79 -8.73 0.09
CA VAL A 115 0.30 -9.28 1.36
C VAL A 115 -0.63 -10.43 1.01
N ARG A 116 -0.17 -11.64 1.32
CA ARG A 116 -0.85 -12.88 0.95
C ARG A 116 -1.55 -13.52 2.13
N ARG A 117 -2.69 -14.14 1.85
CA ARG A 117 -3.33 -15.07 2.76
C ARG A 117 -3.57 -16.38 2.01
N HIS A 118 -2.86 -17.45 2.39
CA HIS A 118 -2.68 -18.64 1.54
C HIS A 118 -2.03 -18.25 0.20
N ASP A 119 -2.53 -18.76 -0.94
CA ASP A 119 -1.98 -18.52 -2.28
C ASP A 119 -2.66 -17.34 -3.01
N GLU A 120 -3.23 -16.38 -2.27
CA GLU A 120 -3.93 -15.22 -2.84
C GLU A 120 -3.35 -13.90 -2.29
N THR A 121 -3.00 -12.99 -3.21
CA THR A 121 -2.69 -11.60 -2.88
C THR A 121 -3.96 -10.83 -2.51
N ILE A 122 -4.10 -10.46 -1.25
CA ILE A 122 -5.30 -9.75 -0.75
C ILE A 122 -5.07 -8.24 -0.62
N ALA A 123 -3.81 -7.82 -0.54
CA ALA A 123 -3.40 -6.43 -0.53
C ALA A 123 -1.94 -6.31 -1.03
N VAL A 124 -1.46 -5.09 -1.25
CA VAL A 124 -0.05 -4.80 -1.51
C VAL A 124 0.42 -3.74 -0.52
N LEU A 125 1.52 -4.04 0.17
CA LEU A 125 2.22 -3.10 1.05
C LEU A 125 3.31 -2.39 0.22
N ALA A 126 3.11 -1.10 -0.03
CA ALA A 126 4.10 -0.26 -0.66
C ALA A 126 4.98 0.38 0.40
N ARG A 127 6.29 0.18 0.28
CA ARG A 127 7.30 0.90 1.05
C ARG A 127 7.84 2.02 0.17
N GLU A 128 7.63 3.26 0.59
CA GLU A 128 8.02 4.44 -0.18
C GLU A 128 8.98 5.33 0.63
N ARG A 129 10.12 5.68 0.00
CA ARG A 129 11.12 6.58 0.59
C ARG A 129 11.75 7.47 -0.47
N LEU A 130 12.26 8.63 -0.07
CA LEU A 130 13.10 9.44 -0.95
C LEU A 130 14.35 8.63 -1.33
N GLN A 131 14.70 8.68 -2.60
CA GLN A 131 16.01 8.25 -3.05
C GLN A 131 17.01 9.35 -2.72
N SER A 132 17.98 9.04 -1.87
CA SER A 132 19.16 9.89 -1.66
C SER A 132 20.12 9.69 -2.83
N GLU A 133 20.71 10.77 -3.32
CA GLU A 133 21.84 10.72 -4.27
C GLU A 133 23.05 9.96 -3.71
#